data_AF-A0A732H8Z7-F1
#
_entry.id   AF-A0A732H8Z7-F1
#
_cell.length_a   1.000
_cell.length_b   1.000
_cell.length_c   1.000
_cell.angle_alpha   90.00
_cell.angle_beta   90.00
_cell.angle_gamma   90.00
#
_symmetry.space_group_name_H-M   'P 1'
#
loop_
_entity.id
_entity.type
_entity.pdbx_description
1 polymer ?
#
loop_
_entity_poly.entity_id
_entity_poly.type
_entity_poly.pdbx_seq_one_letter_code
_entity_poly.pdbx_strand_id
1 'polypeptide(L)'
;RRREMQSEIQSGSLAQSVKQSVAVVRNPTHIAVCLGYHPTDMPIPRVLEKGSDAQANYIVNIAERNCIPVVENVELARSLFFEVERGDKIPETLFEPVAALLRMVMKIDYAHSTETP
;
A
#
# COMPACT_ATOMS: atom_id res chain seq x y z
N ARG A 1 11.36 -13.96 -26.19
CA ARG A 1 10.05 -14.66 -26.07
C ARG A 1 9.72 -15.24 -24.69
N ARG A 2 10.60 -15.97 -23.96
CA ARG A 2 10.28 -16.38 -22.55
C ARG A 2 10.42 -15.26 -21.49
N ARG A 3 11.41 -14.36 -21.61
CA ARG A 3 11.57 -13.20 -20.70
C ARG A 3 10.44 -12.17 -20.83
N GLU A 4 9.98 -11.93 -22.06
CA GLU A 4 8.91 -10.96 -22.35
C GLU A 4 7.60 -11.38 -21.65
N MET A 5 7.23 -12.66 -21.75
CA MET A 5 6.04 -13.21 -21.12
C MET A 5 6.09 -13.15 -19.58
N GLN A 6 7.25 -13.38 -18.95
CA GLN A 6 7.39 -13.25 -17.49
C GLN A 6 7.26 -11.81 -17.01
N SER A 7 7.79 -10.86 -17.79
CA SER A 7 7.68 -9.41 -17.51
C SER A 7 6.23 -8.92 -17.57
N GLU A 8 5.47 -9.38 -18.58
CA GLU A 8 4.05 -9.01 -18.75
C GLU A 8 3.18 -9.55 -17.60
N ILE A 9 3.40 -10.79 -17.16
CA ILE A 9 2.67 -11.39 -16.03
C ILE A 9 2.96 -10.62 -14.72
N GLN A 10 4.23 -10.29 -14.47
CA GLN A 10 4.62 -9.55 -13.28
C GLN A 10 4.07 -8.11 -13.29
N SER A 11 4.05 -7.48 -14.47
CA SER A 11 3.45 -6.16 -14.68
C SER A 11 1.93 -6.18 -14.50
N GLY A 12 1.24 -7.23 -14.94
CA GLY A 12 -0.20 -7.43 -14.74
C GLY A 12 -0.58 -7.66 -13.27
N SER A 13 0.21 -8.47 -12.56
CA SER A 13 0.03 -8.73 -11.13
C SER A 13 0.25 -7.47 -10.28
N LEU A 14 1.25 -6.65 -10.63
CA LEU A 14 1.49 -5.37 -9.98
C LEU A 14 0.32 -4.42 -10.19
N ALA A 15 -0.12 -4.22 -11.43
CA ALA A 15 -1.22 -3.32 -11.73
C ALA A 15 -2.51 -3.71 -11.01
N GLN A 16 -2.78 -5.01 -10.88
CA GLN A 16 -3.91 -5.51 -10.10
C GLN A 16 -3.78 -5.18 -8.61
N SER A 17 -2.59 -5.37 -8.04
CA SER A 17 -2.33 -5.06 -6.63
C SER A 17 -2.52 -3.57 -6.34
N VAL A 18 -2.09 -2.69 -7.24
CA VAL A 18 -2.33 -1.24 -7.14
C VAL A 18 -3.83 -0.92 -7.17
N LYS A 19 -4.60 -1.51 -8.10
CA LYS A 19 -6.05 -1.27 -8.22
C LYS A 19 -6.86 -1.73 -7.01
N GLN A 20 -6.36 -2.72 -6.28
CA GLN A 20 -6.99 -3.23 -5.06
C GLN A 20 -6.59 -2.44 -3.80
N SER A 21 -5.66 -1.50 -3.93
CA SER A 21 -5.18 -0.72 -2.80
C SER A 21 -6.20 0.33 -2.40
N VAL A 22 -6.37 0.54 -1.11
CA VAL A 22 -7.18 1.64 -0.57
C VAL A 22 -6.42 2.96 -0.62
N ALA A 23 -5.10 2.91 -0.57
CA ALA A 23 -4.21 4.04 -0.71
C ALA A 23 -2.80 3.58 -1.11
N VAL A 24 -2.04 4.48 -1.72
CA VAL A 24 -0.59 4.34 -1.96
C VAL A 24 0.14 5.38 -1.13
N VAL A 25 1.08 4.95 -0.30
CA VAL A 25 1.96 5.83 0.47
C VAL A 25 3.28 5.97 -0.26
N ARG A 26 3.76 7.20 -0.47
CA ARG A 26 5.02 7.44 -1.20
C ARG A 26 6.03 8.26 -0.40
N ASN A 27 7.31 7.95 -0.64
CA ASN A 27 8.44 8.85 -0.45
C ASN A 27 8.85 9.31 -1.87
N PRO A 28 8.68 10.60 -2.22
CA PRO A 28 8.79 11.07 -3.59
C PRO A 28 10.01 10.53 -4.33
N THR A 29 9.78 10.02 -5.54
CA THR A 29 10.78 9.46 -6.46
C THR A 29 11.56 8.23 -5.98
N HIS A 30 11.41 7.82 -4.72
CA HIS A 30 12.19 6.73 -4.13
C HIS A 30 11.39 5.48 -3.82
N ILE A 31 10.21 5.62 -3.20
CA ILE A 31 9.45 4.49 -2.67
C ILE A 31 7.96 4.72 -2.88
N ALA A 32 7.24 3.67 -3.26
CA ALA A 32 5.78 3.60 -3.19
C ALA A 32 5.34 2.27 -2.56
N VAL A 33 4.39 2.35 -1.64
CA VAL A 33 3.81 1.19 -0.96
C VAL A 33 2.28 1.22 -1.12
N CYS A 34 1.75 0.11 -1.61
CA CYS A 34 0.34 -0.13 -1.82
C CYS A 34 -0.28 -0.76 -0.57
N LEU A 35 -1.23 -0.07 0.06
CA LEU A 35 -1.94 -0.56 1.24
C LEU A 35 -3.30 -1.13 0.84
N GLY A 36 -3.60 -2.33 1.31
CA GLY A 36 -4.90 -2.97 1.22
C GLY A 36 -5.59 -2.97 2.57
N TYR A 37 -6.90 -2.77 2.57
CA TYR A 37 -7.75 -2.85 3.76
C TYR A 37 -9.20 -3.10 3.34
N HIS A 38 -9.90 -3.96 4.08
CA HIS A 38 -11.33 -4.17 3.91
C HIS A 38 -11.96 -4.44 5.28
N PRO A 39 -12.92 -3.63 5.75
CA PRO A 39 -13.43 -3.72 7.13
C PRO A 39 -13.91 -5.12 7.54
N THR A 40 -14.49 -5.89 6.62
CA THR A 40 -15.03 -7.24 6.90
C THR A 40 -14.04 -8.36 6.63
N ASP A 41 -13.25 -8.27 5.55
CA ASP A 41 -12.50 -9.41 5.00
C ASP A 41 -11.00 -9.29 5.32
N MET A 42 -10.53 -8.06 5.52
CA MET A 42 -9.15 -7.70 5.83
C MET A 42 -9.14 -6.59 6.89
N PRO A 43 -9.53 -6.92 8.14
CA PRO A 43 -9.68 -5.93 9.21
C PRO A 43 -8.34 -5.35 9.69
N ILE A 44 -7.22 -5.98 9.31
CA ILE A 44 -5.87 -5.47 9.57
C ILE A 44 -5.25 -5.08 8.22
N PRO A 45 -4.79 -3.84 8.04
CA PRO A 45 -4.18 -3.40 6.79
C PRO A 45 -2.97 -4.24 6.40
N ARG A 46 -2.78 -4.42 5.10
CA ARG A 46 -1.69 -5.21 4.51
C ARG A 46 -0.95 -4.45 3.44
N VAL A 47 0.32 -4.78 3.23
CA VAL A 47 1.06 -4.33 2.05
C VAL A 47 0.74 -5.24 0.88
N LEU A 48 0.02 -4.73 -0.13
CA LEU A 48 -0.33 -5.52 -1.33
C LEU A 48 0.82 -5.57 -2.33
N GLU A 49 1.57 -4.47 -2.42
CA GLU A 49 2.70 -4.31 -3.31
C GLU A 49 3.62 -3.20 -2.79
N LYS A 50 4.91 -3.26 -3.11
CA LYS A 50 5.87 -2.20 -2.83
C LYS A 50 6.91 -2.12 -3.93
N GLY A 51 7.46 -0.93 -4.17
CA GLY A 51 8.49 -0.74 -5.18
C GLY A 51 9.37 0.48 -4.89
N SER A 52 10.59 0.44 -5.42
CA SER A 52 11.52 1.57 -5.37
C SER A 52 11.77 2.17 -6.76
N ASP A 53 12.25 3.41 -6.78
CA ASP A 53 12.76 4.11 -7.96
C ASP A 53 11.80 4.03 -9.17
N ALA A 54 12.19 3.35 -10.24
CA ALA A 54 11.36 3.18 -11.44
C ALA A 54 10.04 2.45 -11.15
N GLN A 55 10.06 1.46 -10.26
CA GLN A 55 8.85 0.73 -9.87
C GLN A 55 7.94 1.59 -9.00
N ALA A 56 8.50 2.42 -8.12
CA ALA A 56 7.73 3.39 -7.34
C ALA A 56 6.99 4.38 -8.25
N ASN A 57 7.69 4.93 -9.25
CA ASN A 57 7.08 5.83 -10.24
C ASN A 57 5.98 5.13 -11.04
N TYR A 58 6.18 3.86 -11.40
CA TYR A 58 5.17 3.07 -12.12
C TYR A 58 3.92 2.80 -11.26
N ILE A 59 4.11 2.44 -9.98
CA ILE A 59 3.01 2.26 -9.01
C ILE A 59 2.19 3.54 -8.88
N VAL A 60 2.85 4.69 -8.66
CA VAL A 60 2.17 5.99 -8.54
C VAL A 60 1.39 6.32 -9.81
N ASN A 61 1.98 6.10 -10.99
CA ASN A 61 1.30 6.35 -12.25
C ASN A 61 0.04 5.49 -12.44
N ILE A 62 0.10 4.20 -12.07
CA ILE A 62 -1.09 3.33 -12.10
C ILE A 62 -2.13 3.81 -11.09
N ALA A 63 -1.72 4.18 -9.87
CA ALA A 63 -2.60 4.65 -8.83
C ALA A 63 -3.38 5.89 -9.28
N GLU A 64 -2.68 6.90 -9.80
CA GLU A 64 -3.28 8.13 -10.33
C GLU A 64 -4.27 7.85 -11.47
N ARG A 65 -3.91 6.96 -12.40
CA ARG A 65 -4.79 6.56 -13.52
C ARG A 65 -6.06 5.83 -13.09
N ASN A 66 -6.03 5.14 -11.95
CA ASN A 66 -7.17 4.39 -11.42
C ASN A 66 -7.84 5.11 -10.25
N CYS A 67 -7.52 6.39 -10.03
CA CYS A 67 -8.07 7.22 -8.95
C CYS A 67 -7.85 6.62 -7.55
N ILE A 68 -6.77 5.88 -7.36
CA ILE A 68 -6.34 5.40 -6.05
C ILE A 68 -5.61 6.54 -5.33
N PRO A 69 -6.01 6.92 -4.10
CA PRO A 69 -5.37 8.01 -3.36
C PRO A 69 -3.87 7.77 -3.19
N VAL A 70 -3.05 8.75 -3.59
CA VAL A 70 -1.61 8.75 -3.36
C VAL A 70 -1.28 9.77 -2.28
N VAL A 71 -0.76 9.29 -1.16
CA VAL A 71 -0.41 10.12 0.00
C VAL A 71 1.09 10.19 0.13
N GLU A 72 1.60 11.41 0.22
CA GLU A 72 3.00 11.64 0.51
C GLU A 72 3.25 11.60 2.02
N ASN A 73 4.03 10.61 2.46
CA ASN A 73 4.49 10.50 3.85
C ASN A 73 5.81 9.73 3.85
N VAL A 74 6.92 10.46 3.95
CA VAL A 74 8.27 9.89 3.81
C VAL A 74 8.60 8.88 4.91
N GLU A 75 8.23 9.18 6.15
CA GLU A 75 8.51 8.32 7.30
C GLU A 75 7.71 7.02 7.20
N LEU A 76 6.40 7.12 7.01
CA LEU A 76 5.53 5.95 6.88
C LEU A 76 5.88 5.10 5.66
N ALA A 77 6.19 5.72 4.52
CA ALA A 77 6.61 4.99 3.33
C ALA A 77 7.90 4.19 3.57
N ARG A 78 8.87 4.77 4.30
CA ARG A 78 10.11 4.06 4.67
C ARG A 78 9.83 2.90 5.61
N SER A 79 9.11 3.14 6.70
CA SER A 79 8.78 2.08 7.66
C SER A 79 8.02 0.94 7.00
N LEU A 80 6.97 1.23 6.22
CA LEU A 80 6.23 0.19 5.51
C LEU A 80 7.11 -0.58 4.51
N PHE A 81 8.01 0.10 3.80
CA PHE A 81 8.84 -0.54 2.79
C PHE A 81 9.89 -1.48 3.38
N PHE A 82 10.54 -1.06 4.47
CA PHE A 82 11.64 -1.79 5.09
C PHE A 82 11.19 -2.79 6.16
N GLU A 83 10.09 -2.52 6.86
CA GLU A 83 9.64 -3.34 8.00
C GLU A 83 8.54 -4.35 7.64
N VAL A 84 7.85 -4.17 6.50
CA VAL A 84 6.70 -5.00 6.12
C VAL A 84 6.88 -5.62 4.75
N GLU A 85 6.75 -6.95 4.68
CA GLU A 85 6.85 -7.67 3.41
C GLU A 85 5.55 -7.64 2.61
N ARG A 86 5.69 -7.85 1.29
CA ARG A 86 4.53 -7.93 0.40
C ARG A 86 3.64 -9.12 0.80
N GLY A 87 2.36 -8.84 0.99
CA GLY A 87 1.33 -9.80 1.42
C GLY A 87 1.08 -9.79 2.93
N ASP A 88 2.00 -9.21 3.71
CA ASP A 88 1.94 -9.26 5.17
C ASP A 88 1.06 -8.15 5.76
N LYS A 89 0.60 -8.41 6.98
CA LYS A 89 -0.09 -7.43 7.82
C LYS A 89 0.94 -6.41 8.33
N ILE A 90 0.50 -5.17 8.48
CA ILE A 90 1.32 -4.18 9.18
C ILE A 90 1.54 -4.62 10.65
N PRO A 91 2.72 -4.35 11.24
CA PRO A 91 2.97 -4.57 12.66
C PRO A 91 2.24 -3.53 13.53
N GLU A 92 2.06 -3.84 14.81
CA GLU A 92 1.38 -2.95 15.78
C GLU A 92 2.02 -1.56 15.87
N THR A 93 3.35 -1.48 15.71
CA THR A 93 4.10 -0.21 15.68
C THR A 93 3.62 0.75 14.60
N LEU A 94 3.00 0.24 13.52
CA LEU A 94 2.49 1.02 12.41
C LEU A 94 0.96 1.18 12.43
N PHE A 95 0.26 0.68 13.46
CA PHE A 95 -1.20 0.76 13.52
C PHE A 95 -1.69 2.21 13.54
N GLU A 96 -1.16 3.06 14.43
CA GLU A 96 -1.61 4.44 14.54
C GLU A 96 -1.35 5.27 13.27
N PRO A 97 -0.14 5.30 12.69
CA PRO A 97 0.11 6.09 11.48
C PRO A 97 -0.68 5.56 10.26
N VAL A 98 -0.88 4.25 10.14
CA VAL A 98 -1.71 3.69 9.06
C VAL A 98 -3.19 3.99 9.31
N ALA A 99 -3.67 3.89 10.54
CA ALA A 99 -5.05 4.25 10.88
C ALA A 99 -5.32 5.73 10.53
N ALA A 100 -4.43 6.65 10.93
CA ALA A 100 -4.54 8.06 10.57
C ALA A 100 -4.62 8.29 9.04
N LEU A 101 -3.81 7.56 8.27
CA LEU A 101 -3.86 7.59 6.81
C LEU A 101 -5.19 7.07 6.26
N LEU A 102 -5.70 5.94 6.80
CA LEU A 102 -6.99 5.37 6.40
C LEU A 102 -8.17 6.29 6.75
N ARG A 103 -8.15 6.95 7.91
CA ARG A 103 -9.16 7.97 8.29
C ARG A 103 -9.17 9.11 7.27
N MET A 104 -7.99 9.56 6.85
CA MET A 104 -7.86 10.64 5.86
C MET A 104 -8.40 10.23 4.48
N VAL A 105 -8.08 9.02 4.00
CA VAL A 105 -8.45 8.61 2.63
C VAL A 105 -9.86 8.04 2.52
N MET A 106 -10.37 7.35 3.55
CA MET A 106 -11.67 6.67 3.51
C MET A 106 -12.77 7.41 4.29
N LYS A 107 -12.43 8.47 5.05
CA LYS A 107 -13.36 9.12 6.01
C LYS A 107 -13.99 8.14 7.01
N ILE A 108 -13.25 7.10 7.39
CA ILE A 108 -13.68 6.09 8.36
C ILE A 108 -13.26 6.58 9.75
N ASP A 109 -14.14 6.53 10.75
CA ASP A 109 -13.77 6.75 12.15
C ASP A 109 -13.33 5.42 12.78
N TYR A 110 -12.02 5.22 12.88
CA TYR A 110 -11.45 4.04 13.54
C TYR A 110 -11.48 4.26 15.06
N ALA A 111 -12.64 4.03 15.69
CA ALA A 111 -12.71 3.96 17.15
C ALA A 111 -11.88 2.75 17.61
N HIS A 112 -10.89 3.00 18.45
CA HIS A 112 -9.91 2.05 18.96
C HIS A 112 -10.54 0.69 19.36
N SER A 113 -10.37 -0.33 18.52
CA SER A 113 -10.50 -1.73 18.91
C SER A 113 -9.25 -2.14 19.70
N THR A 114 -9.03 -1.50 20.85
CA THR A 114 -8.21 -2.04 21.92
C THR A 114 -9.10 -2.93 22.78
N GLU A 115 -9.43 -4.10 22.27
CA GLU A 115 -9.82 -5.23 23.10
C GLU A 115 -8.81 -6.34 22.82
N THR A 116 -7.73 -6.34 23.59
CA THR A 116 -6.87 -7.51 23.77
C THR A 116 -7.41 -8.27 25.00
N PRO A 117 -7.61 -9.60 24.92
CA PRO A 117 -8.12 -10.40 26.04
C PRO A 117 -7.19 -10.46 27.26
#